data_AF-A0A379F4S8-F1
#
_entry.id   AF-A0A379F4S8-F1
#
_cell.length_a   1.000
_cell.length_b   1.000
_cell.length_c   1.000
_cell.angle_alpha   90.00
_cell.angle_beta   90.00
_cell.angle_gamma   90.00
#
_symmetry.space_group_name_H-M   'P 1'
#
loop_
_entity.id
_entity.type
_entity.pdbx_description
1 polymer ?
#
loop_
_entity_poly.entity_id
_entity_poly.type
_entity_poly.pdbx_seq_one_letter_code
_entity_poly.pdbx_strand_id
1 'polypeptide(L)'
;MRKILVTPLWVLTTLSILFSAGSIAKENIKIPDVAKAACINHKDKESCEGFVIASMGHAFEQGRISMVCDLMRESGEKIPEEQKDRCDEANDMLREVRSVKY
;
A
#
# COMPACT_ATOMS: atom_id res chain seq x y z
N MET A 1 -4.78 -12.08 -49.21
CA MET A 1 -3.76 -12.84 -48.46
C MET A 1 -3.91 -12.50 -46.97
N ARG A 2 -4.42 -13.44 -46.14
CA ARG A 2 -4.51 -13.26 -44.69
C ARG A 2 -3.11 -13.40 -44.09
N LYS A 3 -2.55 -12.31 -43.54
CA LYS A 3 -1.31 -12.37 -42.75
C LYS A 3 -1.70 -12.68 -41.31
N ILE A 4 -1.47 -13.92 -40.89
CA ILE A 4 -1.55 -14.32 -39.49
C ILE A 4 -0.34 -13.66 -38.81
N LEU A 5 -0.60 -12.67 -37.96
CA LEU A 5 0.42 -12.03 -37.15
C LEU A 5 0.79 -13.01 -36.03
N VAL A 6 1.77 -13.87 -36.28
CA VAL A 6 2.35 -14.71 -35.25
C VAL A 6 3.25 -13.80 -34.42
N THR A 7 2.70 -13.23 -33.34
CA THR A 7 3.51 -12.53 -32.35
C THR A 7 4.48 -13.52 -31.72
N PRO A 8 5.80 -13.26 -31.75
CA PRO A 8 6.78 -14.19 -31.21
C PRO A 8 6.56 -14.35 -29.71
N LEU A 9 6.51 -15.61 -29.26
CA LEU A 9 6.31 -16.03 -27.86
C LEU A 9 7.26 -15.33 -26.86
N TRP A 10 8.36 -14.76 -27.36
CA TRP A 10 9.35 -14.00 -26.60
C TRP A 10 8.83 -12.67 -26.03
N VAL A 11 7.79 -12.07 -26.62
CA VAL A 11 7.20 -10.83 -26.09
C VAL A 11 6.37 -11.08 -24.83
N LEU A 12 5.82 -12.29 -24.68
CA LEU A 12 5.11 -12.68 -23.45
C LEU A 12 6.09 -12.90 -22.29
N THR A 13 7.29 -13.42 -22.54
CA THR A 13 8.31 -13.59 -21.49
C THR A 13 8.88 -12.29 -20.96
N THR A 14 8.93 -11.21 -21.74
CA THR A 14 9.36 -9.90 -21.22
C THR A 14 8.29 -9.24 -20.34
N LEU A 15 7.01 -9.54 -20.54
CA LEU A 15 5.95 -9.06 -19.65
C LEU A 15 6.04 -9.73 -18.27
N SER A 16 6.44 -11.00 -18.22
CA SER A 16 6.67 -11.72 -16.95
C SER A 16 7.76 -11.07 -16.09
N ILE A 17 8.73 -10.39 -16.71
CA ILE A 17 9.82 -9.71 -15.99
C ILE A 17 9.30 -8.44 -15.29
N LEU A 18 8.24 -7.81 -15.79
CA LEU A 18 7.59 -6.68 -15.12
C LEU A 18 6.82 -7.11 -13.86
N PHE A 19 6.27 -8.33 -13.85
CA PHE A 19 5.69 -8.93 -12.64
C PHE A 19 6.75 -9.60 -11.73
N SER A 20 7.94 -9.86 -12.27
CA SER A 20 9.14 -10.28 -11.52
C SER A 20 9.93 -9.10 -10.97
N ALA A 21 9.46 -7.86 -11.14
CA ALA A 21 9.92 -6.72 -10.37
C ALA A 21 9.48 -6.94 -8.92
N GLY A 22 10.16 -7.87 -8.25
CA GLY A 22 10.03 -8.10 -6.84
C GLY A 22 10.22 -6.76 -6.17
N SER A 23 9.12 -6.28 -5.58
CA SER A 23 9.06 -5.20 -4.61
C SER A 23 10.36 -4.41 -4.52
N ILE A 24 10.58 -3.47 -5.44
CA ILE A 24 11.57 -2.41 -5.22
C ILE A 24 10.89 -1.35 -4.34
N ALA A 25 10.33 -1.77 -3.20
CA ALA A 25 10.32 -0.95 -2.01
C ALA A 25 11.71 -1.10 -1.37
N LYS A 26 12.75 -0.69 -2.12
CA LYS A 26 14.16 -0.83 -1.71
C LYS A 26 14.85 0.52 -1.65
N GLU A 27 14.10 1.56 -1.31
CA GLU A 27 14.66 2.62 -0.49
C GLU A 27 14.27 2.29 0.95
N ASN A 28 15.25 2.11 1.83
CA ASN A 28 15.04 2.09 3.28
C ASN A 28 14.62 3.52 3.71
N ILE A 29 13.45 3.95 3.28
CA ILE A 29 12.89 5.24 3.63
C ILE A 29 12.54 5.16 5.11
N LYS A 30 13.40 5.75 5.95
CA LYS A 30 13.12 5.83 7.38
C LYS A 30 11.98 6.83 7.54
N ILE A 31 10.93 6.44 8.26
CA ILE A 31 9.78 7.31 8.59
C ILE A 31 10.23 8.71 9.09
N PRO A 32 11.28 8.83 9.94
CA PRO A 32 11.81 10.14 10.34
C PRO A 32 12.30 11.01 9.18
N ASP A 33 12.87 10.42 8.12
CA ASP A 33 13.38 11.18 6.96
C ASP A 33 12.23 11.73 6.11
N VAL A 34 11.13 10.98 5.99
CA VAL A 34 9.88 11.45 5.35
C VAL A 34 9.25 12.57 6.14
N ALA A 35 9.15 12.42 7.46
CA ALA A 35 8.60 13.43 8.34
C ALA A 35 9.39 14.74 8.24
N LYS A 36 10.72 14.65 8.30
CA LYS A 36 11.62 15.81 8.11
C LYS A 36 11.44 16.48 6.75
N ALA A 37 11.33 15.69 5.68
CA ALA A 37 11.13 16.22 4.33
C ALA A 37 9.77 16.92 4.19
N ALA A 38 8.70 16.30 4.70
CA ALA A 38 7.34 16.85 4.65
C ALA A 38 7.20 18.14 5.47
N CYS A 39 7.94 18.24 6.58
CA CYS A 39 7.83 19.33 7.54
C CYS A 39 8.93 20.40 7.40
N ILE A 40 9.76 20.34 6.35
CA ILE A 40 10.97 21.19 6.23
C ILE A 40 10.69 22.70 6.30
N ASN A 41 9.53 23.12 5.80
CA ASN A 41 9.06 24.51 5.79
C ASN A 41 7.95 24.81 6.82
N HIS A 42 7.61 23.86 7.70
CA HIS A 42 6.56 24.05 8.68
C HIS A 42 7.05 24.96 9.83
N LYS A 43 6.19 25.87 10.29
CA LYS A 43 6.53 26.83 11.36
C LYS A 43 6.85 26.15 12.69
N ASP A 44 6.18 25.04 12.96
CA ASP A 44 6.44 24.16 14.10
C ASP A 44 6.85 22.77 13.56
N LYS A 45 8.16 22.56 13.44
CA LYS A 45 8.71 21.35 12.83
C LYS A 45 8.46 20.12 13.68
N GLU A 46 8.67 20.22 14.99
CA GLU A 46 8.56 19.09 15.91
C GLU A 46 7.12 18.57 15.97
N SER A 47 6.13 19.46 16.08
CA SER A 47 4.72 19.07 16.05
C SER A 47 4.32 18.44 14.70
N CYS A 48 4.77 19.02 13.59
CA CYS A 48 4.50 18.48 12.25
C CYS A 48 5.14 17.10 12.05
N GLU A 49 6.41 16.95 12.41
CA GLU A 49 7.12 15.67 12.28
C GLU A 49 6.46 14.59 13.13
N GLY A 50 6.11 14.92 14.39
CA GLY A 50 5.36 14.03 15.27
C GLY A 50 4.02 13.60 14.69
N PHE A 51 3.27 14.54 14.09
CA PHE A 51 2.02 14.25 13.41
C PHE A 51 2.22 13.31 12.22
N VAL A 52 3.16 13.62 11.32
CA VAL A 52 3.44 12.80 10.13
C VAL A 52 3.86 11.38 10.53
N ILE A 53 4.74 11.24 11.52
CA ILE A 53 5.18 9.94 12.04
C ILE A 53 3.98 9.15 12.59
N ALA A 54 3.13 9.78 13.41
CA ALA A 54 1.96 9.15 13.99
C ALA A 54 0.95 8.73 12.91
N SER A 55 0.68 9.60 11.93
CA SER A 55 -0.22 9.30 10.80
C SER A 55 0.31 8.15 9.95
N MET A 56 1.61 8.13 9.66
CA MET A 56 2.23 7.02 8.93
C MET A 56 2.14 5.71 9.71
N GLY A 57 2.45 5.74 11.02
CA GLY A 57 2.32 4.58 11.90
C GLY A 57 0.90 4.03 11.93
N HIS A 58 -0.10 4.92 12.01
CA HIS A 58 -1.50 4.53 11.95
C HIS A 58 -1.87 3.92 10.58
N ALA A 59 -1.46 4.55 9.48
CA ALA A 59 -1.70 4.02 8.14
C ALA A 59 -1.07 2.64 7.91
N PHE A 60 0.12 2.39 8.46
CA PHE A 60 0.75 1.07 8.42
C PHE A 60 -0.06 0.02 9.18
N GLU A 61 -0.52 0.35 10.39
CA GLU A 61 -1.29 -0.60 11.19
C GLU A 61 -2.66 -0.89 10.55
N GLN A 62 -3.35 0.13 10.04
CA GLN A 62 -4.59 -0.06 9.27
C GLN A 62 -4.35 -0.93 8.02
N GLY A 63 -3.25 -0.68 7.30
CA GLY A 63 -2.77 -1.49 6.19
C GLY A 63 -2.64 -2.98 6.53
N ARG A 64 -2.03 -3.28 7.68
CA ARG A 64 -1.82 -4.65 8.17
C ARG A 64 -3.13 -5.30 8.58
N ILE A 65 -3.99 -4.59 9.32
CA ILE A 65 -5.29 -5.11 9.76
C ILE A 65 -6.13 -5.46 8.53
N SER A 66 -6.29 -4.54 7.59
CA SER A 66 -7.01 -4.77 6.32
C SER A 66 -6.49 -5.99 5.57
N MET A 67 -5.16 -6.12 5.41
CA MET A 67 -4.56 -7.27 4.71
C MET A 67 -4.90 -8.60 5.40
N VAL A 68 -4.86 -8.65 6.73
CA VAL A 68 -5.24 -9.85 7.50
C VAL A 68 -6.71 -10.17 7.28
N CYS A 69 -7.59 -9.16 7.32
CA CYS A 69 -9.02 -9.33 7.10
C CYS A 69 -9.34 -9.83 5.69
N ASP A 70 -8.68 -9.26 4.67
CA ASP A 70 -8.81 -9.71 3.28
C ASP A 70 -8.37 -11.17 3.13
N LEU A 71 -7.25 -11.55 3.74
CA LEU A 71 -6.72 -12.91 3.68
C LEU A 71 -7.66 -13.93 4.35
N MET A 72 -8.25 -13.58 5.50
CA MET A 72 -9.27 -14.42 6.14
C MET A 72 -10.52 -14.57 5.26
N ARG A 73 -10.94 -13.48 4.60
CA ARG A 73 -12.10 -13.52 3.69
C ARG A 73 -11.83 -14.39 2.46
N GLU A 74 -10.65 -14.28 1.87
CA GLU A 74 -10.22 -15.06 0.71
C GLU A 74 -10.03 -16.54 1.04
N SER A 75 -9.56 -16.86 2.25
CA SER A 75 -9.45 -18.26 2.71
C SER A 75 -10.80 -18.89 3.09
N GLY A 76 -11.88 -18.11 3.11
CA GLY A 76 -13.20 -18.54 3.56
C GLY A 76 -13.32 -18.67 5.08
N GLU A 77 -12.32 -18.18 5.83
CA GLU A 77 -12.37 -18.09 7.28
C GLU A 77 -13.31 -16.96 7.72
N LYS A 78 -14.03 -17.21 8.81
CA LYS A 78 -14.89 -16.18 9.40
C LYS A 78 -14.03 -15.21 10.20
N ILE A 79 -14.17 -13.93 9.87
CA ILE A 79 -13.67 -12.85 10.73
C ILE A 79 -14.47 -12.89 12.04
N PRO A 80 -13.83 -12.99 13.22
CA PRO A 80 -14.53 -12.94 14.50
C PRO A 80 -15.33 -11.63 14.62
N GLU A 81 -16.55 -11.68 15.19
CA GLU A 81 -17.41 -10.49 15.30
C GLU A 81 -16.71 -9.34 16.04
N GLU A 82 -15.86 -9.64 17.04
CA GLU A 82 -15.05 -8.66 17.78
C GLU A 82 -14.02 -7.92 16.91
N GLN A 83 -13.62 -8.50 15.77
CA GLN A 83 -12.66 -7.90 14.84
C GLN A 83 -13.31 -7.33 13.58
N LYS A 84 -14.61 -7.55 13.39
CA LYS A 84 -15.33 -7.13 12.20
C LYS A 84 -15.34 -5.62 12.05
N ASP A 85 -15.70 -4.89 13.11
CA ASP A 85 -15.71 -3.43 13.10
C ASP A 85 -14.32 -2.85 12.79
N ARG A 86 -13.26 -3.46 13.35
CA ARG A 86 -11.87 -3.08 13.06
C ARG A 86 -11.46 -3.36 11.63
N CYS A 87 -11.91 -4.49 11.06
CA CYS A 87 -11.66 -4.82 9.66
C CYS A 87 -12.36 -3.83 8.72
N ASP A 88 -13.61 -3.49 9.01
CA ASP A 88 -14.39 -2.55 8.22
C ASP A 88 -13.78 -1.14 8.29
N GLU A 89 -13.43 -0.66 9.48
CA GLU A 89 -12.76 0.63 9.68
C GLU A 89 -11.42 0.70 8.97
N ALA A 90 -10.57 -0.34 9.09
CA ALA A 90 -9.28 -0.40 8.42
C ALA A 90 -9.41 -0.36 6.90
N ASN A 91 -10.38 -1.10 6.35
CA ASN A 91 -10.65 -1.15 4.92
C ASN A 91 -11.18 0.18 4.39
N ASP A 92 -12.09 0.84 5.12
CA ASP A 92 -12.63 2.13 4.75
C ASP A 92 -11.56 3.23 4.81
N MET A 93 -10.75 3.28 5.87
CA MET A 93 -9.62 4.21 5.98
C MET A 93 -8.61 4.02 4.84
N LEU A 94 -8.25 2.79 4.49
CA LEU A 94 -7.35 2.54 3.37
C LEU A 94 -7.96 2.93 2.03
N ARG A 95 -9.28 2.75 1.85
CA ARG A 95 -9.98 3.22 0.66
C ARG A 95 -9.90 4.74 0.55
N GLU A 96 -10.08 5.45 1.64
CA GLU A 96 -9.95 6.92 1.69
C GLU A 96 -8.53 7.36 1.34
N VAL A 97 -7.50 6.79 1.97
CA VAL A 97 -6.09 7.10 1.67
C VAL A 97 -5.76 6.84 0.20
N ARG A 98 -6.22 5.73 -0.38
CA ARG A 98 -6.01 5.40 -1.80
C ARG A 98 -6.80 6.32 -2.75
N SER A 99 -7.88 6.94 -2.28
CA SER A 99 -8.72 7.84 -3.08
C SER A 99 -8.17 9.26 -3.19
N VAL A 100 -7.23 9.64 -2.31
CA VAL A 100 -6.52 10.92 -2.41
C VAL A 100 -5.61 10.88 -3.63
N LYS A 101 -6.03 11.58 -4.70
CA LYS A 101 -5.20 11.84 -5.87
C LYS A 101 -4.24 12.99 -5.56
N TYR A 102 -2.94 12.75 -5.74
CA TYR A 102 -1.91 13.78 -5.79
C TYR A 102 -1.90 14.48 -7.16
#